data_AF-A0A6J7QYJ8-F1
#
_entry.id   AF-A0A6J7QYJ8-F1
#
_cell.length_a   1.000
_cell.length_b   1.000
_cell.length_c   1.000
_cell.angle_alpha   90.00
_cell.angle_beta   90.00
_cell.angle_gamma   90.00
#
_symmetry.space_group_name_H-M   'P 1'
#
loop_
_entity.id
_entity.type
_entity.pdbx_description
1 polymer ?
#
loop_
_entity_poly.entity_id
_entity_poly.type
_entity_poly.pdbx_seq_one_letter_code
_entity_poly.pdbx_strand_id
1 'polypeptide(L)'
;MTNTSAAADDSDGPSTSTTESWRAAESSCSFDGESYSQTATNPFESDIGTVLSGVFDIVIPKGNATKVGTEKVAGIDADHYTFTIKGLGGGSGAQVEANTGEVWVAQDGGYVLRYTVTAKMVDAAQGGKQYSLTMTLEMTSVNQPVSIVMPDACANAPMTTG
;
A
#
# COMPACT_ATOMS: atom_id res chain seq x y z
N MET A 1 -24.68 31.15 33.62
CA MET A 1 -23.25 31.19 33.95
C MET A 1 -22.64 29.92 33.42
N THR A 2 -21.79 30.07 32.41
CA THR A 2 -21.04 29.01 31.74
C THR A 2 -19.93 28.51 32.66
N ASN A 3 -19.62 27.22 32.62
CA ASN A 3 -18.22 26.79 32.68
C ASN A 3 -18.07 25.48 31.90
N THR A 4 -17.68 25.65 30.65
CA THR A 4 -17.06 24.63 29.81
C THR A 4 -15.61 24.51 30.26
N SER A 5 -15.18 23.31 30.63
CA SER A 5 -13.76 22.97 30.69
C SER A 5 -13.50 21.92 29.62
N ALA A 6 -13.12 22.41 28.44
CA ALA A 6 -12.42 21.62 27.44
C ALA A 6 -10.95 21.55 27.89
N ALA A 7 -10.51 20.38 28.31
CA ALA A 7 -9.09 20.03 28.30
C ALA A 7 -8.91 19.10 27.09
N ALA A 8 -8.58 19.70 25.96
CA ALA A 8 -7.97 18.98 24.85
C ALA A 8 -6.47 18.98 25.14
N ASP A 9 -5.94 17.84 25.58
CA ASP A 9 -4.50 17.60 25.58
C ASP A 9 -4.21 16.10 25.53
N ASP A 10 -4.56 15.45 24.42
CA ASP A 10 -3.94 14.19 24.01
C ASP A 10 -3.37 14.43 22.61
N SER A 11 -2.22 15.12 22.58
CA SER A 11 -1.34 15.05 21.41
C SER A 11 -0.64 13.69 21.46
N ASP A 12 -1.38 12.62 21.17
CA ASP A 12 -0.77 11.34 20.84
C ASP A 12 0.16 11.59 19.65
N GLY A 13 1.46 11.47 19.88
CA GLY A 13 2.45 11.47 18.80
C GLY A 13 2.11 10.40 17.75
N PRO A 14 2.83 10.34 16.62
CA PRO A 14 2.56 9.30 15.63
C PRO A 14 2.59 7.92 16.30
N SER A 15 1.42 7.29 16.43
CA SER A 15 1.32 5.93 16.93
C SER A 15 1.96 5.04 15.88
N THR A 16 3.08 4.43 16.25
CA THR A 16 3.77 3.46 15.42
C THR A 16 3.44 2.10 15.97
N SER A 17 2.71 1.31 15.20
CA SER A 17 2.51 -0.11 15.48
C SER A 17 3.24 -0.92 14.41
N THR A 18 3.83 -2.03 14.84
CA THR A 18 4.41 -3.03 13.93
C THR A 18 3.56 -4.27 14.02
N THR A 19 3.06 -4.73 12.88
CA THR A 19 2.30 -5.98 12.81
C THR A 19 2.96 -6.89 11.82
N GLU A 20 3.27 -8.10 12.27
CA GLU A 20 3.74 -9.19 11.42
C GLU A 20 2.55 -10.08 11.06
N SER A 21 2.51 -10.59 9.83
CA SER A 21 1.42 -11.46 9.38
C SER A 21 1.93 -12.59 8.51
N TRP A 22 1.36 -13.78 8.73
CA TRP A 22 1.61 -15.00 7.97
C TRP A 22 0.29 -15.51 7.41
N ARG A 23 0.30 -15.95 6.15
CA ARG A 23 -0.85 -16.57 5.51
C ARG A 23 -0.44 -17.87 4.82
N ALA A 24 -1.18 -18.93 5.11
CA ALA A 24 -1.16 -20.20 4.40
C ALA A 24 -2.58 -20.51 3.90
N ALA A 25 -2.73 -21.51 3.02
CA ALA A 25 -3.95 -21.77 2.25
C ALA A 25 -5.27 -21.77 3.07
N GLU A 26 -5.24 -22.17 4.33
CA GLU A 26 -6.44 -22.30 5.19
C GLU A 26 -6.37 -21.46 6.48
N SER A 27 -5.26 -20.77 6.75
CA SER A 27 -5.03 -20.07 8.00
C SER A 27 -4.24 -18.78 7.84
N SER A 28 -4.63 -17.76 8.58
CA SER A 28 -3.85 -16.54 8.76
C SER A 28 -3.49 -16.38 10.23
N CYS A 29 -2.30 -15.85 10.47
CA CYS A 29 -1.81 -15.52 11.80
C CYS A 29 -1.22 -14.11 11.78
N SER A 30 -1.47 -13.31 12.81
CA SER A 30 -0.84 -12.01 13.00
C SER A 30 -0.23 -11.89 14.39
N PHE A 31 0.84 -11.10 14.48
CA PHE A 31 1.48 -10.72 15.72
C PHE A 31 1.56 -9.20 15.79
N ASP A 32 0.97 -8.62 16.84
CA ASP A 32 0.88 -7.16 17.05
C ASP A 32 2.03 -6.59 17.89
N GLY A 33 3.01 -7.43 18.25
CA GLY A 33 4.09 -7.08 19.18
C GLY A 33 3.90 -7.68 20.58
N GLU A 34 2.69 -8.11 20.93
CA GLU A 34 2.36 -8.65 22.25
C GLU A 34 1.78 -10.06 22.18
N SER A 35 0.89 -10.33 21.22
CA SER A 35 0.15 -11.59 21.13
C SER A 35 -0.03 -12.09 19.71
N TYR A 36 -0.11 -13.41 19.57
CA TYR A 36 -0.48 -14.06 18.33
C TYR A 36 -2.00 -14.20 18.27
N SER A 37 -2.60 -13.88 17.13
CA SER A 37 -4.00 -14.17 16.84
C SER A 37 -4.13 -15.00 15.57
N GLN A 38 -5.04 -15.98 15.58
CA GLN A 38 -5.28 -16.87 14.45
C GLN A 38 -6.71 -16.66 13.93
N THR A 39 -6.84 -16.55 12.61
CA THR A 39 -8.14 -16.48 11.92
C THR A 39 -8.19 -17.53 10.81
N ALA A 40 -9.23 -18.37 10.84
CA ALA A 40 -9.52 -19.32 9.76
C ALA A 40 -9.89 -18.52 8.51
N THR A 41 -9.15 -18.72 7.42
CA THR A 41 -9.37 -17.94 6.19
C THR A 41 -10.30 -18.73 5.28
N ASN A 42 -11.40 -18.11 4.84
CA ASN A 42 -12.27 -18.71 3.83
C ASN A 42 -11.55 -18.69 2.46
N PRO A 43 -11.41 -19.81 1.74
CA PRO A 43 -10.73 -19.85 0.44
C PRO A 43 -11.39 -18.97 -0.63
N PHE A 44 -12.63 -18.49 -0.41
CA PHE A 44 -13.30 -17.52 -1.30
C PHE A 44 -12.96 -16.04 -1.03
N GLU A 45 -12.31 -15.71 0.09
CA GLU A 45 -11.81 -14.36 0.38
C GLU A 45 -10.32 -14.20 0.09
N SER A 46 -9.61 -15.32 -0.14
CA SER A 46 -8.18 -15.37 -0.35
C SER A 46 -7.82 -15.22 -1.83
N ASP A 47 -8.08 -14.03 -2.38
CA ASP A 47 -7.37 -13.59 -3.57
C ASP A 47 -6.20 -12.72 -3.09
N ILE A 48 -4.95 -13.19 -3.27
CA ILE A 48 -3.77 -12.32 -3.12
C ILE A 48 -3.88 -11.10 -4.06
N GLY A 49 -4.59 -11.25 -5.18
CA GLY A 49 -5.02 -10.14 -6.04
C GLY A 49 -5.92 -9.13 -5.32
N THR A 50 -6.82 -9.60 -4.44
CA THR A 50 -7.75 -8.78 -3.63
C THR A 50 -7.07 -8.14 -2.44
N VAL A 51 -6.07 -8.79 -1.84
CA VAL A 51 -5.24 -8.20 -0.78
C VAL A 51 -4.34 -7.10 -1.34
N LEU A 52 -3.73 -7.31 -2.51
CA LEU A 52 -2.96 -6.25 -3.16
C LEU A 52 -3.86 -5.15 -3.72
N SER A 53 -5.04 -5.46 -4.28
CA SER A 53 -6.00 -4.44 -4.73
C SER A 53 -6.70 -3.70 -3.57
N GLY A 54 -6.78 -4.33 -2.38
CA GLY A 54 -7.33 -3.74 -1.17
C GLY A 54 -6.34 -2.87 -0.40
N VAL A 55 -5.03 -3.11 -0.56
CA VAL A 55 -3.96 -2.30 0.05
C VAL A 55 -3.46 -1.23 -0.92
N PHE A 56 -3.35 -1.53 -2.21
CA PHE A 56 -2.92 -0.62 -3.27
C PHE A 56 -3.72 -0.86 -4.55
N ASP A 57 -4.74 -0.03 -4.81
CA ASP A 57 -5.27 0.08 -6.16
C ASP A 57 -4.18 0.75 -7.02
N ILE A 58 -3.29 -0.06 -7.61
CA ILE A 58 -2.26 0.41 -8.53
C ILE A 58 -2.96 0.82 -9.82
N VAL A 59 -3.52 2.03 -9.81
CA VAL A 59 -4.18 2.62 -10.96
C VAL A 59 -3.09 3.12 -11.92
N ILE A 60 -2.69 2.27 -12.86
CA ILE A 60 -2.02 2.73 -14.09
C ILE A 60 -3.14 3.24 -15.01
N PRO A 61 -3.34 4.55 -15.16
CA PRO A 61 -4.51 5.04 -15.87
C PRO A 61 -4.35 4.69 -17.36
N LYS A 62 -5.35 4.02 -17.92
CA LYS A 62 -5.32 3.63 -19.33
C LYS A 62 -5.16 4.88 -20.22
N GLY A 63 -4.14 4.86 -21.06
CA GLY A 63 -3.91 5.86 -22.11
C GLY A 63 -3.24 7.17 -21.67
N ASN A 64 -2.64 7.25 -20.48
CA ASN A 64 -1.80 8.40 -20.10
C ASN A 64 -0.38 8.03 -19.65
N ALA A 65 -0.01 6.76 -19.79
CA ALA A 65 1.37 6.32 -19.60
C ALA A 65 2.17 6.51 -20.89
N THR A 66 3.34 7.13 -20.78
CA THR A 66 4.28 7.34 -21.91
C THR A 66 5.56 6.58 -21.63
N LYS A 67 6.00 5.74 -22.57
CA LYS A 67 7.28 5.04 -22.45
C LYS A 67 8.42 6.07 -22.52
N VAL A 68 9.24 6.12 -21.49
CA VAL A 68 10.41 7.01 -21.40
C VAL A 68 11.72 6.27 -21.66
N GLY A 69 11.71 4.95 -21.57
CA GLY A 69 12.89 4.14 -21.87
C GLY A 69 12.70 2.66 -21.60
N THR A 70 13.84 1.97 -21.63
CA THR A 70 13.98 0.57 -21.26
C THR A 70 15.20 0.46 -20.37
N GLU A 71 15.09 -0.28 -19.26
CA GLU A 71 16.18 -0.48 -18.31
C GLU A 71 16.04 -1.84 -17.58
N LYS A 72 17.09 -2.26 -16.88
CA LYS A 72 17.06 -3.50 -16.10
C LYS A 72 16.66 -3.22 -14.65
N VAL A 73 15.60 -3.87 -14.18
CA VAL A 73 15.17 -3.83 -12.78
C VAL A 73 15.29 -5.24 -12.20
N ALA A 74 16.05 -5.40 -11.12
CA ALA A 74 16.35 -6.71 -10.52
C ALA A 74 16.88 -7.76 -11.53
N GLY A 75 17.63 -7.30 -12.55
CA GLY A 75 18.19 -8.15 -13.62
C GLY A 75 17.25 -8.41 -14.81
N ILE A 76 15.99 -7.98 -14.73
CA ILE A 76 14.95 -8.22 -15.74
C ILE A 76 14.80 -7.00 -16.63
N ASP A 77 14.73 -7.22 -17.95
CA ASP A 77 14.49 -6.15 -18.91
C ASP A 77 13.07 -5.59 -18.75
N ALA A 78 12.98 -4.28 -18.55
CA ALA A 78 11.74 -3.59 -18.23
C ALA A 78 11.55 -2.36 -19.12
N ASP A 79 10.31 -2.14 -19.54
CA ASP A 79 9.90 -0.88 -20.14
C ASP A 79 9.48 0.09 -19.04
N HIS A 80 10.10 1.28 -19.06
CA HIS A 80 9.83 2.35 -18.11
C HIS A 80 8.83 3.33 -18.71
N TYR A 81 7.74 3.56 -17.99
CA TYR A 81 6.69 4.52 -18.33
C TYR A 81 6.53 5.57 -17.24
N THR A 82 6.22 6.80 -17.65
CA THR A 82 5.74 7.87 -16.76
C THR A 82 4.27 8.16 -17.01
N PHE A 83 3.53 8.53 -15.96
CA PHE A 83 2.12 8.89 -16.02
C PHE A 83 1.76 9.90 -14.93
N THR A 84 0.51 10.37 -14.96
CA THR A 84 -0.08 11.23 -13.91
C THR A 84 -1.38 10.60 -13.41
N ILE A 85 -1.78 10.83 -12.17
CA ILE A 85 -3.05 10.34 -11.62
C ILE A 85 -4.18 11.24 -12.13
N LYS A 86 -5.15 10.66 -12.84
CA LYS A 86 -6.35 11.39 -13.29
C LYS A 86 -7.30 11.64 -12.12
N GLY A 87 -7.97 12.80 -12.13
CA GLY A 87 -9.00 13.13 -11.14
C GLY A 87 -8.47 13.61 -9.78
N LEU A 88 -7.15 13.66 -9.59
CA LEU A 88 -6.55 14.21 -8.38
C LEU A 88 -6.95 15.69 -8.19
N GLY A 89 -7.53 16.03 -7.04
CA GLY A 89 -8.02 17.38 -6.71
C GLY A 89 -9.35 17.80 -7.37
N GLY A 90 -9.89 17.04 -8.33
CA GLY A 90 -11.04 17.44 -9.14
C GLY A 90 -12.38 17.53 -8.39
N GLY A 91 -12.53 16.80 -7.28
CA GLY A 91 -13.76 16.79 -6.46
C GLY A 91 -13.74 17.72 -5.25
N SER A 92 -12.55 18.14 -4.79
CA SER A 92 -12.38 18.92 -3.55
C SER A 92 -12.04 20.39 -3.79
N GLY A 93 -11.70 20.78 -5.03
CA GLY A 93 -11.16 22.11 -5.34
C GLY A 93 -9.72 22.31 -4.83
N ALA A 94 -9.05 21.24 -4.40
CA ALA A 94 -7.67 21.29 -3.97
C ALA A 94 -6.74 21.56 -5.17
N GLN A 95 -5.74 22.41 -4.94
CA GLN A 95 -4.69 22.68 -5.91
C GLN A 95 -3.68 21.54 -5.89
N VAL A 96 -3.42 20.93 -7.05
CA VAL A 96 -2.42 19.89 -7.20
C VAL A 96 -1.04 20.53 -7.39
N GLU A 97 -0.12 20.28 -6.47
CA GLU A 97 1.27 20.76 -6.53
C GLU A 97 2.23 19.74 -7.14
N ALA A 98 1.96 18.44 -6.94
CA ALA A 98 2.73 17.36 -7.54
C ALA A 98 1.79 16.22 -7.93
N ASN A 99 2.05 15.62 -9.08
CA ASN A 99 1.30 14.47 -9.59
C ASN A 99 2.17 13.73 -10.61
N THR A 100 3.05 12.88 -10.10
CA THR A 100 4.01 12.13 -10.91
C THR A 100 3.92 10.66 -10.57
N GLY A 101 3.80 9.82 -11.58
CA GLY A 101 3.87 8.37 -11.46
C GLY A 101 4.90 7.79 -12.43
N GLU A 102 5.61 6.77 -11.98
CA GLU A 102 6.52 5.98 -12.81
C GLU A 102 6.24 4.49 -12.59
N VAL A 103 6.35 3.71 -13.65
CA VAL A 103 6.16 2.25 -13.60
C VAL A 103 7.13 1.56 -14.54
N TRP A 104 7.69 0.45 -14.05
CA TRP A 104 8.57 -0.43 -14.79
C TRP A 104 7.87 -1.76 -14.99
N VAL A 105 7.62 -2.11 -16.24
CA VAL A 105 6.90 -3.33 -16.63
C VAL A 105 7.87 -4.28 -17.30
N ALA A 106 7.97 -5.51 -16.80
CA ALA A 106 8.81 -6.54 -17.38
C ALA A 106 8.42 -6.78 -18.85
N GLN A 107 9.41 -6.76 -19.75
CA GLN A 107 9.20 -7.08 -21.17
C GLN A 107 8.77 -8.53 -21.35
N ASP A 108 9.29 -9.40 -20.49
CA ASP A 108 8.89 -10.80 -20.41
C ASP A 108 7.80 -10.96 -19.31
N GLY A 109 6.59 -11.33 -19.73
CA GLY A 109 5.47 -11.60 -18.82
C GLY A 109 4.62 -10.41 -18.37
N GLY A 110 5.04 -9.16 -18.62
CA GLY A 110 4.18 -7.97 -18.47
C GLY A 110 3.80 -7.59 -17.02
N TYR A 111 4.54 -8.07 -16.02
CA TYR A 111 4.30 -7.74 -14.62
C TYR A 111 5.09 -6.50 -14.16
N VAL A 112 4.59 -5.83 -13.11
CA VAL A 112 5.20 -4.62 -12.56
C VAL A 112 6.40 -4.98 -11.70
N LEU A 113 7.58 -4.45 -12.03
CA LEU A 113 8.83 -4.63 -11.28
C LEU A 113 9.07 -3.50 -10.28
N ARG A 114 8.63 -2.29 -10.62
CA ARG A 114 8.74 -1.11 -9.78
C ARG A 114 7.59 -0.16 -10.08
N TYR A 115 7.12 0.53 -9.05
CA TYR A 115 6.06 1.52 -9.15
C TYR A 115 6.32 2.64 -8.16
N THR A 116 6.35 3.88 -8.63
CA THR A 116 6.50 5.05 -7.77
C THR A 116 5.41 6.06 -8.07
N VAL A 117 4.87 6.66 -7.02
CA VAL A 117 3.90 7.74 -7.13
C VAL A 117 4.25 8.81 -6.13
N THR A 118 4.20 10.06 -6.57
CA THR A 118 4.22 11.24 -5.72
C THR A 118 3.04 12.13 -6.06
N ALA A 119 2.21 12.39 -5.06
CA ALA A 119 1.08 13.30 -5.16
C ALA A 119 1.15 14.32 -4.02
N LYS A 120 1.00 15.61 -4.35
CA LYS A 120 0.89 16.70 -3.38
C LYS A 120 -0.28 17.58 -3.74
N MET A 121 -1.10 17.90 -2.74
CA MET A 121 -2.28 18.74 -2.90
C MET A 121 -2.35 19.76 -1.77
N VAL A 122 -2.84 20.95 -2.07
CA VAL A 122 -3.14 21.98 -1.09
C VAL A 122 -4.61 22.30 -1.15
N ASP A 123 -5.29 22.21 -0.02
CA ASP A 123 -6.67 22.65 0.11
C ASP A 123 -6.72 24.14 0.44
N ALA A 124 -6.96 24.96 -0.58
CA ALA A 124 -7.11 26.40 -0.43
C ALA A 124 -8.39 26.79 0.33
N ALA A 125 -9.44 25.96 0.29
CA ALA A 125 -10.70 26.21 1.00
C ALA A 125 -10.58 25.92 2.50
N GLN A 126 -9.66 25.05 2.92
CA GLN A 126 -9.38 24.73 4.31
C GLN A 126 -8.13 25.44 4.87
N GLY A 127 -7.85 26.66 4.43
CA GLY A 127 -6.76 27.48 5.00
C GLY A 127 -5.36 27.01 4.61
N GLY A 128 -5.20 26.35 3.46
CA GLY A 128 -3.90 25.98 2.91
C GLY A 128 -3.32 24.68 3.45
N LYS A 129 -4.15 23.76 3.97
CA LYS A 129 -3.69 22.44 4.42
C LYS A 129 -3.06 21.66 3.27
N GLN A 130 -1.86 21.13 3.50
CA GLN A 130 -1.14 20.34 2.51
C GLN A 130 -1.29 18.84 2.79
N TYR A 131 -1.50 18.08 1.73
CA TYR A 131 -1.57 16.62 1.72
C TYR A 131 -0.47 16.10 0.79
N SER A 132 0.34 15.17 1.28
CA SER A 132 1.40 14.55 0.49
C SER A 132 1.31 13.04 0.59
N LEU A 133 1.41 12.36 -0.55
CA LEU A 133 1.53 10.92 -0.68
C LEU A 133 2.78 10.62 -1.50
N THR A 134 3.65 9.80 -0.94
CA THR A 134 4.75 9.20 -1.69
C THR A 134 4.67 7.69 -1.48
N MET A 135 4.60 6.95 -2.57
CA MET A 135 4.51 5.50 -2.56
C MET A 135 5.59 4.94 -3.45
N THR A 136 6.27 3.90 -2.98
CA THR A 136 7.27 3.16 -3.75
C THR A 136 7.05 1.69 -3.49
N LEU A 137 6.84 0.95 -4.58
CA LEU A 137 6.80 -0.50 -4.60
C LEU A 137 7.98 -0.97 -5.44
N GLU A 138 8.79 -1.85 -4.87
CA GLU A 138 9.98 -2.40 -5.52
C GLU A 138 9.98 -3.91 -5.36
N MET A 139 10.06 -4.62 -6.49
CA MET A 139 10.25 -6.05 -6.48
C MET A 139 11.75 -6.36 -6.40
N THR A 140 12.15 -6.90 -5.26
CA THR A 140 13.56 -7.18 -4.94
C THR A 140 13.98 -8.60 -5.27
N SER A 141 13.04 -9.52 -5.52
CA SER A 141 13.31 -10.91 -5.84
C SER A 141 12.23 -11.45 -6.78
N VAL A 142 12.66 -12.07 -7.89
CA VAL A 142 11.78 -12.62 -8.93
C VAL A 142 12.16 -14.06 -9.20
N ASN A 143 11.16 -14.93 -9.37
CA ASN A 143 11.33 -16.37 -9.64
C ASN A 143 12.21 -17.11 -8.62
N GLN A 144 12.31 -16.59 -7.40
CA GLN A 144 12.97 -17.25 -6.30
C GLN A 144 11.94 -18.00 -5.45
N PRO A 145 12.25 -19.21 -4.95
CA PRO A 145 11.34 -19.92 -4.06
C PRO A 145 11.18 -19.11 -2.77
N VAL A 146 9.92 -18.85 -2.40
CA VAL A 146 9.57 -18.25 -1.11
C VAL A 146 9.16 -19.36 -0.17
N SER A 147 9.79 -19.44 1.00
CA SER A 147 9.36 -20.33 2.07
C SER A 147 8.51 -19.54 3.06
N ILE A 148 7.25 -19.91 3.18
CA ILE A 148 6.35 -19.38 4.20
C ILE A 148 6.30 -20.42 5.32
N VAL A 149 6.99 -20.14 6.42
CA VAL A 149 6.95 -20.96 7.62
C VAL A 149 6.11 -20.24 8.65
N MET A 150 5.01 -20.87 9.08
CA MET A 150 4.17 -20.33 10.13
C MET A 150 4.88 -20.51 11.48
N PRO A 151 4.97 -19.48 12.33
CA PRO A 151 5.58 -19.61 13.66
C PRO A 151 4.85 -20.67 14.51
N ASP A 152 5.59 -21.48 15.27
CA ASP A 152 5.00 -22.50 16.16
C ASP A 152 4.02 -21.90 17.18
N ALA A 153 4.26 -20.65 17.58
CA ALA A 153 3.37 -19.89 18.47
C ALA A 153 1.98 -19.65 17.86
N CYS A 154 1.86 -19.61 16.53
CA CYS A 154 0.57 -19.49 15.83
C CYS A 154 -0.27 -20.77 15.94
N ALA A 155 0.35 -21.95 16.06
CA ALA A 155 -0.39 -23.21 16.20
C ALA A 155 -1.14 -23.30 17.54
N ASN A 156 -0.68 -22.54 18.54
CA ASN A 156 -1.25 -22.49 19.89
C ASN A 156 -1.97 -21.18 20.19
N ALA A 157 -2.08 -20.28 19.21
CA ALA A 157 -2.72 -18.99 19.39
C ALA A 157 -4.25 -19.14 19.53
N PRO A 158 -4.91 -18.30 20.35
CA PRO A 158 -6.36 -18.31 20.45
C PRO A 158 -7.00 -18.00 19.09
N MET A 159 -7.94 -18.85 18.67
CA MET A 159 -8.73 -18.61 17.46
C MET A 159 -9.72 -17.47 17.72
N THR A 160 -9.68 -16.45 16.87
CA THR A 160 -10.71 -15.40 16.85
C THR A 160 -11.67 -15.68 15.70
N THR A 161 -12.96 -15.84 16.02
CA THR A 161 -14.02 -15.86 15.00
C THR A 161 -14.32 -14.42 14.61
N GLY A 162 -13.95 -14.03 13.38
CA GLY A 162 -14.37 -12.79 12.74
C GLY A 162 -15.84 -12.82 12.35
#